data_AF-A0A3B9NQW1-F1
#
_entry.id   AF-A0A3B9NQW1-F1
#
_cell.length_a   1.000
_cell.length_b   1.000
_cell.length_c   1.000
_cell.angle_alpha   90.00
_cell.angle_beta   90.00
_cell.angle_gamma   90.00
#
_symmetry.space_group_name_H-M   'P 1'
#
loop_
_entity.id
_entity.type
_entity.pdbx_description
1 polymer ?
#
loop_
_entity_poly.entity_id
_entity_poly.type
_entity_poly.pdbx_seq_one_letter_code
_entity_poly.pdbx_strand_id
1 'polypeptide(L)'
;MNQVTTLMALFQRESWEHPNLIWRLPVGLVILNVVLAIASVSLGLQYFGTENFKFEFNSQDLSFDQGGPGQAAATFFLLSYFLLSQMVAIGYLLSALYEERKDRSILFWKSLPVSDFQVVLSKALMGLVVIPGLYLLAAMLTFMLVTVVLSLGMTFLLPGTALFDGFLMAGG
;
A
#
# COMPACT_ATOMS: atom_id res chain seq x y z
N MET A 1 -7.60 28.24 21.47
CA MET A 1 -7.85 27.20 20.44
C MET A 1 -6.76 26.15 20.58
N ASN A 2 -7.10 24.87 20.76
CA ASN A 2 -6.10 23.83 20.98
C ASN A 2 -5.32 23.57 19.67
N GLN A 3 -3.99 23.65 19.73
CA GLN A 3 -3.08 23.39 18.60
C GLN A 3 -3.31 22.01 17.95
N VAL A 4 -3.81 21.05 18.73
CA VAL A 4 -4.15 19.70 18.26
C VAL A 4 -5.41 19.70 17.38
N THR A 5 -6.43 20.48 17.74
CA THR A 5 -7.69 20.55 16.99
C THR A 5 -7.53 21.25 15.65
N THR A 6 -6.60 22.21 15.54
CA THR A 6 -6.26 22.87 14.27
C THR A 6 -5.49 21.95 13.34
N LEU A 7 -4.53 21.18 13.86
CA LEU A 7 -3.79 20.18 13.08
C LEU A 7 -4.71 19.07 12.54
N MET A 8 -5.63 18.56 13.36
CA MET A 8 -6.63 17.58 12.90
C MET A 8 -7.54 18.15 11.82
N ALA A 9 -8.01 19.39 11.95
CA ALA A 9 -8.87 20.02 10.94
C ALA A 9 -8.15 20.22 9.59
N LEU A 10 -6.87 20.61 9.61
CA LEU A 10 -6.03 20.74 8.41
C LEU A 10 -5.83 19.38 7.73
N PHE A 11 -5.51 18.35 8.52
CA PHE A 11 -5.36 16.99 8.03
C PHE A 11 -6.62 16.45 7.37
N GLN A 12 -7.78 16.66 8.01
CA GLN A 12 -9.06 16.23 7.47
C GLN A 12 -9.37 16.95 6.15
N ARG A 13 -9.13 18.26 6.07
CA ARG A 13 -9.29 19.02 4.83
C ARG A 13 -8.39 18.49 3.72
N GLU A 14 -7.11 18.30 4.01
CA GLU A 14 -6.11 17.83 3.03
C GLU A 14 -6.45 16.43 2.48
N SER A 15 -6.91 15.52 3.34
CA SER A 15 -7.37 14.19 2.92
C SER A 15 -8.61 14.23 2.01
N TRP A 16 -9.43 15.28 2.12
CA TRP A 16 -10.64 15.45 1.32
C TRP A 16 -10.37 16.18 0.00
N GLU A 17 -9.27 16.92 -0.12
CA GLU A 17 -8.84 17.59 -1.34
C GLU A 17 -8.20 16.61 -2.35
N HIS A 18 -7.56 15.53 -1.89
CA HIS A 18 -7.00 14.47 -2.75
C HIS A 18 -7.63 13.08 -2.56
N PRO A 19 -8.97 12.93 -2.69
CA PRO A 19 -9.69 11.72 -2.34
C PRO A 19 -9.32 10.54 -3.26
N ASN A 20 -9.02 10.81 -4.52
CA ASN A 20 -8.65 9.77 -5.48
C ASN A 20 -7.31 9.13 -5.13
N LEU A 21 -6.31 9.96 -4.78
CA LEU A 21 -4.95 9.50 -4.58
C LEU A 21 -4.78 8.78 -3.24
N ILE A 22 -5.44 9.27 -2.19
CA ILE A 22 -5.27 8.76 -0.83
C ILE A 22 -6.21 7.59 -0.53
N TRP A 23 -7.46 7.65 -0.97
CA TRP A 23 -8.49 6.67 -0.59
C TRP A 23 -8.86 5.72 -1.72
N ARG A 24 -9.12 6.22 -2.93
CA ARG A 24 -9.62 5.37 -4.02
C ARG A 24 -8.55 4.43 -4.56
N LEU A 25 -7.30 4.87 -4.65
CA LEU A 25 -6.19 4.04 -5.12
C LEU A 25 -5.94 2.80 -4.24
N PRO A 26 -5.69 2.89 -2.91
CA PRO A 26 -5.43 1.70 -2.11
C PRO A 26 -6.64 0.77 -2.05
N VAL A 27 -7.87 1.31 -1.97
CA VAL A 27 -9.10 0.50 -1.98
C VAL A 27 -9.28 -0.21 -3.32
N GLY A 28 -9.05 0.48 -4.44
CA GLY A 28 -9.11 -0.11 -5.78
C GLY A 28 -8.08 -1.22 -5.97
N LEU A 29 -6.87 -1.05 -5.44
CA LEU A 29 -5.82 -2.09 -5.47
C LEU A 29 -6.20 -3.32 -4.66
N VAL A 30 -6.77 -3.14 -3.46
CA VAL A 30 -7.28 -4.26 -2.64
C VAL A 30 -8.35 -5.03 -3.42
N ILE A 31 -9.36 -4.34 -3.94
CA ILE A 31 -10.47 -4.97 -4.69
C ILE A 31 -9.93 -5.70 -5.91
N LEU A 32 -9.03 -5.08 -6.67
CA LEU A 32 -8.44 -5.67 -7.87
C LEU A 32 -7.70 -6.97 -7.54
N ASN A 33 -6.84 -6.98 -6.51
CA ASN A 33 -6.12 -8.19 -6.11
C ASN A 33 -7.05 -9.30 -5.61
N VAL A 34 -8.09 -8.95 -4.85
CA VAL A 34 -9.09 -9.93 -4.40
C VAL A 34 -9.85 -10.53 -5.60
N VAL A 35 -10.25 -9.72 -6.57
CA VAL A 35 -10.91 -10.19 -7.79
C VAL A 35 -9.99 -11.10 -8.60
N LEU A 36 -8.71 -10.73 -8.74
CA LEU A 36 -7.69 -11.59 -9.36
C LEU A 36 -7.52 -12.92 -8.62
N ALA A 37 -7.58 -12.92 -7.30
CA ALA A 37 -7.46 -14.14 -6.49
C ALA A 37 -8.68 -15.06 -6.68
N ILE A 38 -9.88 -14.49 -6.76
CA ILE A 38 -11.09 -15.26 -7.06
C ILE A 38 -11.01 -15.83 -8.48
N ALA A 39 -10.55 -15.04 -9.45
CA ALA A 39 -10.40 -15.47 -10.84
C ALA A 39 -9.33 -16.56 -11.00
N SER A 40 -8.22 -16.48 -10.26
CA SER A 40 -7.18 -17.52 -10.31
C SER A 40 -7.70 -18.84 -9.79
N VAL A 41 -8.47 -18.83 -8.70
CA VAL A 41 -9.11 -20.03 -8.15
C VAL A 41 -10.13 -20.61 -9.13
N SER A 42 -11.01 -19.78 -9.70
CA SER A 42 -12.10 -20.27 -10.57
C SER A 42 -11.59 -20.84 -11.90
N LEU A 43 -10.47 -20.32 -12.41
CA LEU A 43 -9.84 -20.77 -13.64
C LEU A 43 -8.74 -21.82 -13.41
N GLY A 44 -8.42 -22.15 -12.15
CA GLY A 44 -7.33 -23.06 -11.81
C GLY A 44 -5.94 -22.53 -12.18
N LEU A 45 -5.78 -21.21 -12.27
CA LEU A 45 -4.51 -20.54 -12.60
C LEU A 45 -3.69 -20.28 -11.33
N GLN A 46 -2.37 -20.20 -11.48
CA GLN A 46 -1.48 -19.78 -10.41
C GLN A 46 -1.67 -18.28 -10.13
N TYR A 47 -1.80 -17.93 -8.85
CA TYR A 47 -1.93 -16.53 -8.43
C TYR A 47 -0.56 -15.85 -8.41
N PHE A 48 -0.44 -14.75 -9.16
CA PHE A 48 0.77 -13.93 -9.25
C PHE A 48 1.16 -13.38 -7.86
N GLY A 49 2.40 -13.65 -7.43
CA GLY A 49 2.91 -13.26 -6.12
C GLY A 49 3.04 -14.40 -5.10
N THR A 50 2.55 -15.62 -5.41
CA THR A 50 2.80 -16.82 -4.56
C THR A 50 4.15 -17.49 -4.87
N GLU A 51 4.75 -17.13 -6.00
CA GLU A 51 6.03 -17.64 -6.47
C GLU A 51 7.21 -16.82 -5.94
N ASN A 52 8.38 -17.45 -5.83
CA ASN A 52 9.60 -16.78 -5.40
C ASN A 52 10.05 -15.77 -6.46
N PHE A 53 9.81 -14.49 -6.20
CA PHE A 53 10.26 -13.41 -7.07
C PHE A 53 11.80 -13.35 -7.07
N LYS A 54 12.43 -13.63 -8.22
CA LYS A 54 13.88 -13.54 -8.42
C LYS A 54 14.21 -12.38 -9.34
N PHE A 55 15.06 -11.47 -8.88
CA PHE A 55 15.63 -10.40 -9.71
C PHE A 55 17.07 -10.74 -10.04
N GLU A 56 17.34 -11.08 -11.29
CA GLU A 56 18.69 -11.36 -11.79
C GLU A 56 19.29 -10.08 -12.39
N PHE A 57 20.22 -9.46 -11.65
CA PHE A 57 20.99 -8.30 -12.14
C PHE A 57 22.44 -8.71 -12.34
N ASN A 58 22.87 -8.82 -13.60
CA ASN A 58 24.27 -8.94 -14.01
C ASN A 58 25.10 -9.87 -13.08
N SER A 59 24.70 -11.13 -12.98
CA SER A 59 25.35 -12.22 -12.21
C SER A 59 25.32 -12.12 -10.68
N GLN A 60 24.65 -11.13 -10.09
CA GLN A 60 24.35 -11.12 -8.66
C GLN A 60 22.88 -11.43 -8.42
N ASP A 61 22.60 -12.64 -7.96
CA ASP A 61 21.26 -13.08 -7.58
C ASP A 61 20.82 -12.32 -6.32
N LEU A 62 20.04 -11.25 -6.51
CA LEU A 62 19.26 -10.68 -5.42
C LEU A 62 18.07 -11.60 -5.17
N SER A 63 18.35 -12.70 -4.47
CA SER A 63 17.31 -13.58 -3.92
C SER A 63 16.92 -13.06 -2.54
N PHE A 64 15.67 -12.63 -2.43
CA PHE A 64 15.07 -12.47 -1.11
C PHE A 64 14.75 -13.89 -0.64
N ASP A 65 15.37 -14.31 0.46
CA ASP A 65 15.08 -15.60 1.11
C ASP A 65 13.64 -15.56 1.65
N GLN A 66 12.72 -15.87 0.75
CA GLN A 66 11.29 -15.90 0.98
C GLN A 66 10.99 -17.34 1.31
N GLY A 67 10.77 -17.66 2.59
CA GLY A 67 10.65 -19.05 3.08
C GLY A 67 9.57 -19.87 2.37
N GLY A 68 8.42 -20.08 3.02
CA GLY A 68 7.29 -20.76 2.37
C GLY A 68 6.58 -19.87 1.33
N PRO A 69 5.71 -20.44 0.46
CA PRO A 69 4.94 -19.67 -0.52
C PRO A 69 4.05 -18.57 0.11
N GLY A 70 3.62 -18.76 1.36
CA GLY A 70 2.92 -17.72 2.12
C GLY A 70 3.80 -16.53 2.50
N GLN A 71 5.09 -16.76 2.78
CA GLN A 71 6.03 -15.67 3.07
C GLN A 71 6.36 -14.89 1.80
N ALA A 72 6.55 -15.58 0.67
CA ALA A 72 6.78 -14.95 -0.64
C ALA A 72 5.63 -14.01 -1.03
N ALA A 73 4.38 -14.43 -0.82
CA ALA A 73 3.22 -13.59 -1.03
C ALA A 73 3.21 -12.35 -0.10
N ALA A 74 3.55 -12.53 1.17
CA ALA A 74 3.60 -11.41 2.12
C ALA A 74 4.63 -10.36 1.71
N THR A 75 5.86 -10.79 1.40
CA THR A 75 6.93 -9.90 0.94
C THR A 75 6.61 -9.23 -0.39
N PHE A 76 5.99 -9.96 -1.32
CA PHE A 76 5.54 -9.40 -2.59
C PHE A 76 4.53 -8.25 -2.37
N PHE A 77 3.49 -8.45 -1.56
CA PHE A 77 2.50 -7.40 -1.31
C PHE A 77 3.10 -6.23 -0.54
N LEU A 78 3.90 -6.50 0.50
CA LEU A 78 4.55 -5.45 1.27
C LEU A 78 5.45 -4.58 0.41
N LEU A 79 6.34 -5.19 -0.39
CA LEU A 79 7.25 -4.45 -1.27
C LEU A 79 6.48 -3.69 -2.36
N SER A 80 5.51 -4.34 -2.99
CA SER A 80 4.73 -3.72 -4.08
C SER A 80 3.94 -2.49 -3.59
N TYR A 81 3.22 -2.62 -2.47
CA TYR A 81 2.48 -1.50 -1.90
C TYR A 81 3.40 -0.42 -1.35
N PHE A 82 4.56 -0.79 -0.79
CA PHE A 82 5.55 0.18 -0.34
C PHE A 82 6.09 1.03 -1.50
N LEU A 83 6.48 0.41 -2.62
CA LEU A 83 6.96 1.14 -3.80
C LEU A 83 5.87 2.03 -4.40
N LEU A 84 4.64 1.54 -4.49
CA LEU A 84 3.50 2.33 -4.94
C LEU A 84 3.22 3.52 -4.00
N SER A 85 3.34 3.31 -2.69
CA SER A 85 3.15 4.38 -1.71
C SER A 85 4.15 5.51 -1.90
N GLN A 86 5.38 5.22 -2.32
CA GLN A 86 6.40 6.26 -2.55
C GLN A 86 6.12 7.05 -3.82
N MET A 87 5.67 6.39 -4.87
CA MET A 87 5.22 7.07 -6.08
C MET A 87 4.03 8.01 -5.77
N VAL A 88 3.09 7.54 -4.96
CA VAL A 88 1.91 8.30 -4.53
C VAL A 88 2.28 9.46 -3.60
N ALA A 89 3.17 9.23 -2.64
CA ALA A 89 3.67 10.25 -1.72
C ALA A 89 4.39 11.37 -2.48
N ILE A 90 5.27 11.03 -3.43
CA ILE A 90 5.95 12.02 -4.28
C ILE A 90 4.94 12.78 -5.14
N GLY A 91 3.97 12.08 -5.74
CA GLY A 91 2.91 12.72 -6.53
C GLY A 91 2.08 13.71 -5.71
N TYR A 92 1.68 13.33 -4.50
CA TYR A 92 0.98 14.20 -3.56
C TYR A 92 1.81 15.43 -3.17
N LEU A 93 3.08 15.24 -2.78
CA LEU A 93 3.96 16.35 -2.40
C LEU A 93 4.22 17.31 -3.55
N LEU A 94 4.36 16.80 -4.78
CA LEU A 94 4.51 17.62 -5.98
C LEU A 94 3.23 18.42 -6.28
N SER A 95 2.05 17.82 -6.15
CA SER A 95 0.77 18.51 -6.29
C SER A 95 0.63 19.63 -5.26
N ALA A 96 0.92 19.34 -3.99
CA ALA A 96 0.88 20.33 -2.92
C ALA A 96 1.84 21.51 -3.16
N LEU A 97 3.08 21.22 -3.59
CA LEU A 97 4.08 22.24 -3.93
C LEU A 97 3.67 23.07 -5.15
N TYR A 98 3.04 22.43 -6.14
CA TYR A 98 2.56 23.11 -7.34
C TYR A 98 1.45 24.11 -7.03
N GLU A 99 0.51 23.74 -6.16
CA GLU A 99 -0.58 24.61 -5.71
C GLU A 99 -0.04 25.83 -4.94
N GLU A 100 0.89 25.63 -4.01
CA GLU A 100 1.52 26.73 -3.28
C GLU A 100 2.26 27.71 -4.21
N ARG A 101 2.92 27.19 -5.26
CA ARG A 101 3.62 28.03 -6.26
C ARG A 101 2.64 28.82 -7.12
N LYS A 102 1.53 28.20 -7.51
CA LYS A 102 0.47 28.80 -8.31
C LYS A 102 -0.18 29.98 -7.57
N ASP A 103 -0.39 29.84 -6.26
CA ASP A 103 -1.05 30.85 -5.44
C ASP A 103 -0.13 32.01 -5.02
N ARG A 104 1.15 32.00 -5.43
CA ARG A 104 2.18 33.01 -5.09
C ARG A 104 2.32 33.28 -3.59
N SER A 105 1.81 32.38 -2.75
CA SER A 105 1.90 32.51 -1.30
C SER A 105 3.36 32.66 -0.89
N ILE A 106 4.31 32.01 -1.58
CA ILE A 106 5.77 32.09 -1.35
C ILE A 106 6.34 33.52 -1.24
N LEU A 107 5.72 34.52 -1.89
CA LEU A 107 6.11 35.93 -1.74
C LEU A 107 5.55 36.59 -0.47
N PHE A 108 4.40 36.11 0.02
CA PHE A 108 3.76 36.51 1.28
C PHE A 108 4.49 35.92 2.51
N TRP A 109 5.05 34.70 2.41
CA TRP A 109 5.85 34.05 3.47
C TRP A 109 7.13 34.82 3.82
N LYS A 110 7.63 35.64 2.90
CA LYS A 110 8.79 36.48 3.16
C LYS A 110 8.46 37.71 4.03
N SER A 111 7.17 38.02 4.25
CA SER A 111 6.73 39.26 4.89
C SER A 111 5.98 39.12 6.22
N LEU A 112 5.74 37.91 6.75
CA LEU A 112 5.01 37.72 8.02
C LEU A 112 5.82 36.97 9.10
N PRO A 113 5.77 37.40 10.39
CA PRO A 113 6.52 36.80 11.49
C PRO A 113 5.76 35.73 12.31
N VAL A 114 4.85 34.90 11.75
CA VAL A 114 4.04 33.93 12.53
C VAL A 114 3.62 32.63 11.80
N SER A 115 3.80 31.48 12.46
CA SER A 115 3.03 30.19 12.45
C SER A 115 2.83 29.37 11.17
N ASP A 116 3.76 29.43 10.25
CA ASP A 116 3.57 28.87 8.91
C ASP A 116 4.24 27.47 8.76
N PHE A 117 5.08 27.11 9.74
CA PHE A 117 5.67 25.76 9.88
C PHE A 117 4.64 24.64 10.05
N GLN A 118 3.50 24.90 10.71
CA GLN A 118 2.50 23.86 11.00
C GLN A 118 1.81 23.33 9.74
N VAL A 119 1.62 24.19 8.72
CA VAL A 119 0.98 23.82 7.44
C VAL A 119 1.93 22.99 6.58
N VAL A 120 3.19 23.41 6.49
CA VAL A 120 4.22 22.65 5.77
C VAL A 120 4.46 21.31 6.47
N LEU A 121 4.53 21.31 7.81
CA LEU A 121 4.68 20.09 8.60
C LEU A 121 3.48 19.14 8.40
N SER A 122 2.24 19.64 8.33
CA SER A 122 1.08 18.77 8.10
C SER A 122 1.11 18.11 6.72
N LYS A 123 1.51 18.84 5.67
CA LYS A 123 1.69 18.28 4.32
C LYS A 123 2.84 17.27 4.27
N ALA A 124 3.96 17.57 4.94
CA ALA A 124 5.10 16.65 5.03
C ALA A 124 4.73 15.37 5.79
N LEU A 125 4.04 15.47 6.93
CA LEU A 125 3.56 14.31 7.69
C LEU A 125 2.55 13.48 6.89
N MET A 126 1.68 14.14 6.12
CA MET A 126 0.75 13.45 5.22
C MET A 126 1.50 12.60 4.19
N GLY A 127 2.45 13.21 3.49
CA GLY A 127 3.24 12.54 2.45
C GLY A 127 4.16 11.45 2.98
N LEU A 128 4.84 11.69 4.11
CA LEU A 128 5.92 10.81 4.60
C LEU A 128 5.45 9.74 5.57
N VAL A 129 4.32 9.93 6.26
CA VAL A 129 3.87 9.01 7.32
C VAL A 129 2.50 8.45 7.00
N VAL A 130 1.53 9.32 6.70
CA VAL A 130 0.15 8.86 6.55
C VAL A 130 -0.05 8.07 5.27
N ILE A 131 0.44 8.56 4.13
CA ILE A 131 0.34 7.83 2.85
C ILE A 131 1.05 6.47 2.95
N PRO A 132 2.33 6.38 3.36
CA PRO A 132 3.00 5.08 3.54
C PRO A 132 2.31 4.17 4.56
N GLY A 133 1.82 4.73 5.68
CA GLY A 133 1.11 3.97 6.71
C GLY A 133 -0.21 3.39 6.21
N LEU A 134 -1.00 4.16 5.45
CA LEU A 134 -2.24 3.69 4.82
C LEU A 134 -1.98 2.54 3.84
N TYR A 135 -0.95 2.68 3.01
CA TYR A 135 -0.59 1.65 2.04
C TYR A 135 -0.04 0.40 2.70
N LEU A 136 0.67 0.52 3.83
CA LEU A 136 1.09 -0.62 4.63
C LEU A 136 -0.12 -1.39 5.16
N LEU A 137 -1.11 -0.70 5.74
CA LEU A 137 -2.35 -1.33 6.20
C LEU A 137 -3.11 -2.00 5.06
N ALA A 138 -3.18 -1.35 3.90
CA ALA A 138 -3.80 -1.93 2.70
C ALA A 138 -3.05 -3.17 2.21
N ALA A 139 -1.72 -3.19 2.30
CA ALA A 139 -0.90 -4.36 1.96
C ALA A 139 -1.20 -5.55 2.89
N MET A 140 -1.22 -5.32 4.20
CA MET A 140 -1.53 -6.37 5.19
C MET A 140 -2.95 -6.91 4.99
N LEU A 141 -3.91 -6.03 4.75
CA LEU A 141 -5.30 -6.41 4.49
C LEU A 141 -5.43 -7.19 3.18
N THR A 142 -4.74 -6.77 2.11
CA THR A 142 -4.72 -7.48 0.83
C THR A 142 -4.16 -8.88 0.99
N PHE A 143 -3.01 -9.01 1.67
CA PHE A 143 -2.40 -10.30 1.95
C PHE A 143 -3.37 -11.22 2.70
N MET A 144 -3.98 -10.74 3.79
CA MET A 144 -4.97 -11.54 4.53
C MET A 144 -6.15 -11.99 3.67
N LEU A 145 -6.76 -11.08 2.91
CA LEU A 145 -7.92 -11.41 2.07
C LEU A 145 -7.56 -12.39 0.95
N VAL A 146 -6.46 -12.17 0.26
CA VAL A 146 -5.99 -13.05 -0.82
C VAL A 146 -5.68 -14.43 -0.26
N THR A 147 -4.97 -14.55 0.87
CA THR A 147 -4.68 -15.85 1.48
C THR A 147 -5.96 -16.61 1.86
N VAL A 148 -6.96 -15.92 2.42
CA VAL A 148 -8.25 -16.53 2.75
C VAL A 148 -8.99 -16.99 1.49
N VAL A 149 -9.02 -16.17 0.45
CA VAL A 149 -9.66 -16.54 -0.83
C VAL A 149 -9.00 -17.76 -1.45
N LEU A 150 -7.66 -17.78 -1.50
CA LEU A 150 -6.91 -18.91 -2.04
C LEU A 150 -7.11 -20.18 -1.20
N SER A 151 -7.09 -20.08 0.14
CA SER A 151 -7.29 -21.24 1.00
C SER A 151 -8.69 -21.83 0.84
N LEU A 152 -9.73 -20.99 0.85
CA LEU A 152 -11.11 -21.43 0.66
C LEU A 152 -11.31 -22.00 -0.74
N GLY A 153 -10.73 -21.37 -1.76
CA GLY A 153 -10.75 -21.84 -3.13
C GLY A 153 -10.22 -23.27 -3.27
N MET A 154 -9.08 -23.55 -2.64
CA MET A 154 -8.49 -24.88 -2.65
C MET A 154 -9.35 -25.92 -1.90
N THR A 155 -9.98 -25.55 -0.77
CA THR A 155 -10.84 -26.48 -0.01
C THR A 155 -12.14 -26.82 -0.75
N PHE A 156 -12.80 -25.82 -1.34
CA PHE A 156 -14.19 -25.95 -1.79
C PHE A 156 -14.32 -26.22 -3.30
N LEU A 157 -13.40 -25.73 -4.13
CA LEU A 157 -13.51 -25.84 -5.60
C LEU A 157 -12.59 -26.93 -6.19
N LEU A 158 -11.47 -27.25 -5.53
CA LEU A 158 -10.54 -28.30 -5.94
C LEU A 158 -10.36 -29.37 -4.85
N PRO A 159 -11.44 -30.07 -4.42
CA PRO A 159 -11.32 -31.12 -3.42
C PRO A 159 -10.49 -32.29 -4.00
N GLY A 160 -9.24 -32.44 -3.54
CA GLY A 160 -8.47 -33.67 -3.81
C GLY A 160 -7.00 -33.55 -4.22
N THR A 161 -6.32 -32.42 -4.07
CA THR A 161 -4.86 -32.39 -4.29
C THR A 161 -4.10 -32.42 -2.96
N ALA A 162 -3.13 -33.34 -2.87
CA ALA A 162 -2.37 -33.80 -1.70
C ALA A 162 -1.57 -32.72 -0.90
N LEU A 163 -1.81 -31.44 -1.16
CA LEU A 163 -1.18 -30.31 -0.48
C LEU A 163 -1.93 -29.89 0.80
N PHE A 164 -3.22 -30.24 0.92
CA PHE A 164 -4.00 -30.00 2.14
C PHE A 164 -3.44 -30.76 3.35
N ASP A 165 -3.02 -32.01 3.14
CA ASP A 165 -2.34 -32.81 4.15
C ASP A 165 -0.95 -32.25 4.49
N GLY A 166 -0.23 -31.70 3.49
CA GLY A 166 1.06 -31.05 3.70
C GLY A 166 0.99 -29.77 4.53
N PHE A 167 -0.07 -28.98 4.38
CA PHE A 167 -0.27 -27.75 5.16
C PHE A 167 -0.67 -28.05 6.62
N LEU A 168 -1.47 -29.08 6.87
CA LEU A 168 -1.83 -29.52 8.23
C LEU A 168 -0.64 -30.15 8.98
N MET A 169 0.27 -30.84 8.28
CA MET A 169 1.48 -31.41 8.89
C MET A 169 2.61 -30.40 9.10
N ALA A 170 2.63 -29.28 8.37
CA ALA A 170 3.65 -28.23 8.53
C ALA A 170 3.37 -27.27 9.69
N GLY A 171 2.21 -27.38 10.35
CA GLY A 171 1.80 -26.57 11.49
C GLY A 171 2.01 -27.23 12.87
N GLY A 172 2.75 -28.35 12.94
CA GLY A 172 3.13 -29.05 14.17
C GLY A 172 4.61 -28.92 14.49
#